data_AF-A0A1V4ZB29-F1
#
_entry.id   AF-A0A1V4ZB29-F1
#
_cell.length_a   1.000
_cell.length_b   1.000
_cell.length_c   1.000
_cell.angle_alpha   90.00
_cell.angle_beta   90.00
_cell.angle_gamma   90.00
#
_symmetry.space_group_name_H-M   'P 1'
#
loop_
_entity.id
_entity.type
_entity.pdbx_description
1 polymer ?
#
loop_
_entity_poly.entity_id
_entity_poly.type
_entity_poly.pdbx_seq_one_letter_code
_entity_poly.pdbx_strand_id
1 'polypeptide(L)'
;MPEEVKESSVKRMACKAPIPLAGLMLGLASAGNMVPEVRPLFGLLSAMVLAVLLLKLTLDSKTCREEFKNPAVVGILCTIPMGVSILTTYTKPVLPNISFAIWIAMLVIHFGIMVYFTKAFMFKLDIKKVLPSYFIVYVGITVGSVVAPTYGAYEIGQALFWFGFISYLVLLPLIFYRAAVLRSVPEPLVPTIAIFAAPASLCLAGYLKSFESETMWVVAVLFVLSIVSYVAVILYMPKMLRLKFYPSCSAFTFPLVISAIATNATYSWLQTQGIDIPVIQYLAYLEIILALLLITFVLVRYMGHFFVKKDPRPA
;
A
#
# COMPACT_ATOMS: atom_id res chain seq x y z
N MET A 1 23.05 -28.81 -16.34
CA MET A 1 23.03 -27.73 -17.36
C MET A 1 21.71 -26.95 -17.48
N PRO A 2 20.48 -27.51 -17.34
CA PRO A 2 19.26 -26.68 -17.34
C PRO A 2 18.99 -25.92 -16.02
N GLU A 3 19.55 -26.37 -14.89
CA GLU A 3 19.39 -25.71 -13.58
C GLU A 3 20.26 -24.44 -13.43
N GLU A 4 21.54 -24.47 -13.80
CA GLU A 4 22.44 -23.29 -13.75
C GLU A 4 21.95 -22.12 -14.62
N VAL A 5 21.33 -22.41 -15.77
CA VAL A 5 20.79 -21.37 -16.66
C VAL A 5 19.54 -20.72 -16.06
N LYS A 6 18.67 -21.49 -15.39
CA LYS A 6 17.46 -20.98 -14.71
C LYS A 6 17.80 -20.16 -13.47
N GLU A 7 18.77 -20.62 -12.67
CA GLU A 7 19.23 -19.90 -11.48
C GLU A 7 19.84 -18.53 -11.84
N SER A 8 20.54 -18.46 -12.98
CA SER A 8 21.07 -17.20 -13.52
C SER A 8 19.99 -16.19 -13.94
N SER A 9 18.82 -16.66 -14.37
CA SER A 9 17.72 -15.83 -14.89
C SER A 9 16.85 -15.26 -13.77
N VAL A 10 16.48 -16.07 -12.77
CA VAL A 10 15.68 -15.64 -11.60
C VAL A 10 16.46 -14.60 -10.78
N LYS A 11 17.76 -14.85 -10.53
CA LYS A 11 18.64 -13.90 -9.86
C LYS A 11 18.72 -12.57 -10.60
N ARG A 12 18.89 -12.60 -11.93
CA ARG A 12 18.93 -11.40 -12.77
C ARG A 12 17.63 -10.61 -12.71
N MET A 13 16.48 -11.29 -12.75
CA MET A 13 15.16 -10.66 -12.62
C MET A 13 15.00 -9.99 -11.25
N ALA A 14 15.39 -10.66 -10.16
CA ALA A 14 15.32 -10.12 -8.81
C ALA A 14 16.17 -8.85 -8.63
N CYS A 15 17.44 -8.86 -9.07
CA CYS A 15 18.30 -7.67 -8.99
C CYS A 15 17.73 -6.47 -9.78
N LYS A 16 17.10 -6.73 -10.95
CA LYS A 16 16.45 -5.69 -11.76
C LYS A 16 15.09 -5.22 -11.20
N ALA A 17 14.51 -5.91 -10.23
CA ALA A 17 13.20 -5.52 -9.70
C ALA A 17 13.30 -4.18 -8.95
N PRO A 18 12.40 -3.21 -9.19
CA PRO A 18 12.37 -1.96 -8.44
C PRO A 18 11.60 -2.19 -7.13
N ILE A 19 12.08 -1.63 -6.02
CA ILE A 19 11.38 -1.67 -4.72
C ILE A 19 9.91 -1.22 -4.80
N PRO A 20 9.52 -0.22 -5.64
CA PRO A 20 8.12 0.09 -5.94
C PRO A 20 7.21 -1.07 -6.32
N LEU A 21 7.73 -2.21 -6.79
CA LEU A 21 6.93 -3.39 -7.03
C LEU A 21 6.22 -3.89 -5.75
N ALA A 22 6.73 -3.58 -4.56
CA ALA A 22 6.10 -3.87 -3.27
C ALA A 22 4.71 -3.22 -3.11
N GLY A 23 4.48 -2.06 -3.74
CA GLY A 23 3.15 -1.44 -3.75
C GLY A 23 2.11 -2.30 -4.47
N LEU A 24 2.48 -2.86 -5.63
CA LEU A 24 1.62 -3.80 -6.38
C LEU A 24 1.38 -5.08 -5.58
N MET A 25 2.42 -5.60 -4.92
CA MET A 25 2.34 -6.77 -4.04
C MET A 25 1.27 -6.58 -2.96
N LEU A 26 1.30 -5.45 -2.25
CA LEU A 26 0.33 -5.06 -1.24
C LEU A 26 -1.07 -4.86 -1.83
N GLY A 27 -1.18 -4.21 -2.99
CA GLY A 27 -2.44 -4.00 -3.70
C GLY A 27 -3.12 -5.33 -4.07
N LEU A 28 -2.36 -6.29 -4.61
CA LEU A 28 -2.86 -7.64 -4.94
C LEU A 28 -3.36 -8.37 -3.69
N ALA A 29 -2.56 -8.42 -2.62
CA ALA A 29 -2.96 -9.08 -1.37
C ALA A 29 -4.22 -8.46 -0.76
N SER A 30 -4.37 -7.13 -0.86
CA SER A 30 -5.54 -6.42 -0.36
C SER A 30 -6.77 -6.66 -1.25
N ALA A 31 -6.60 -6.65 -2.57
CA ALA A 31 -7.69 -6.88 -3.51
C ALA A 31 -8.24 -8.31 -3.44
N GLY A 32 -7.38 -9.32 -3.19
CA GLY A 32 -7.84 -10.67 -2.92
C GLY A 32 -8.58 -10.84 -1.57
N ASN A 33 -8.40 -9.91 -0.62
CA ASN A 33 -9.27 -9.84 0.58
C ASN A 33 -10.59 -9.13 0.27
N MET A 34 -10.57 -8.17 -0.65
CA MET A 34 -11.73 -7.37 -1.06
C MET A 34 -12.73 -8.19 -1.88
N VAL A 35 -12.25 -9.08 -2.77
CA VAL A 35 -13.07 -9.89 -3.67
C VAL A 35 -12.72 -11.38 -3.48
N PRO A 36 -13.59 -12.18 -2.83
CA PRO A 36 -13.31 -13.57 -2.49
C PRO A 36 -12.94 -14.47 -3.69
N GLU A 37 -13.56 -14.25 -4.85
CA GLU A 37 -13.39 -15.07 -6.05
C GLU A 37 -11.97 -14.99 -6.62
N VAL A 38 -11.34 -13.81 -6.53
CA VAL A 38 -9.97 -13.59 -7.01
C VAL A 38 -8.92 -13.82 -5.92
N ARG A 39 -9.36 -14.12 -4.69
CA ARG A 39 -8.49 -14.30 -3.52
C ARG A 39 -7.31 -15.24 -3.78
N PRO A 40 -7.50 -16.49 -4.26
CA PRO A 40 -6.38 -17.42 -4.42
C PRO A 40 -5.36 -16.92 -5.45
N LEU A 41 -5.86 -16.41 -6.59
CA LEU A 41 -5.03 -15.91 -7.69
C LEU A 41 -4.22 -14.68 -7.24
N PHE A 42 -4.87 -13.69 -6.64
CA PHE A 42 -4.20 -12.46 -6.24
C PHE A 42 -3.26 -12.67 -5.05
N GLY A 43 -3.61 -13.57 -4.13
CA GLY A 43 -2.73 -14.02 -3.06
C GLY A 43 -1.47 -14.69 -3.60
N LEU A 44 -1.60 -15.60 -4.58
CA LEU A 44 -0.47 -16.25 -5.24
C LEU A 44 0.42 -15.23 -5.97
N LEU A 45 -0.16 -14.34 -6.77
CA LEU A 45 0.61 -13.30 -7.48
C LEU A 45 1.35 -12.37 -6.51
N SER A 46 0.70 -11.99 -5.40
CA SER A 46 1.33 -11.20 -4.35
C SER A 46 2.50 -11.93 -3.70
N ALA A 47 2.34 -13.22 -3.37
CA ALA A 47 3.40 -14.05 -2.81
C ALA A 47 4.58 -14.25 -3.78
N MET A 48 4.32 -14.40 -5.08
CA MET A 48 5.37 -14.45 -6.11
C MET A 48 6.17 -13.15 -6.17
N VAL A 49 5.49 -12.00 -6.15
CA VAL A 49 6.15 -10.70 -6.11
C VAL A 49 6.97 -10.52 -4.83
N LEU A 50 6.44 -10.95 -3.68
CA LEU A 50 7.17 -10.95 -2.42
C LEU A 50 8.46 -11.77 -2.52
N ALA A 51 8.41 -12.97 -3.08
CA ALA A 51 9.59 -13.81 -3.26
C ALA A 51 10.68 -13.12 -4.09
N VAL A 52 10.30 -12.45 -5.18
CA VAL A 52 11.24 -11.67 -6.01
C VAL A 52 11.88 -10.53 -5.21
N LEU A 53 11.09 -9.80 -4.41
CA LEU A 53 11.59 -8.70 -3.59
C LEU A 53 12.52 -9.17 -2.47
N LEU A 54 12.20 -10.29 -1.80
CA LEU A 54 13.06 -10.89 -0.79
C LEU A 54 14.40 -11.32 -1.40
N LEU A 55 14.37 -11.97 -2.57
CA LEU A 55 15.59 -12.33 -3.30
C LEU A 55 16.43 -11.10 -3.65
N LYS A 56 15.82 -9.99 -4.10
CA LYS A 56 16.54 -8.73 -4.35
C LYS A 56 17.24 -8.23 -3.09
N LEU A 57 16.52 -8.13 -1.98
CA LEU A 57 17.03 -7.61 -0.72
C LEU A 57 18.22 -8.44 -0.19
N THR A 58 18.24 -9.75 -0.46
CA THR A 58 19.34 -10.62 -0.07
C THR A 58 20.51 -10.64 -1.06
N LEU A 59 20.24 -10.61 -2.37
CA LEU A 59 21.26 -10.84 -3.41
C LEU A 59 21.92 -9.55 -3.90
N ASP A 60 21.26 -8.40 -3.76
CA ASP A 60 21.72 -7.09 -4.26
C ASP A 60 21.73 -6.02 -3.16
N SER A 61 22.23 -6.40 -1.99
CA SER A 61 22.26 -5.55 -0.80
C SER A 61 23.00 -4.23 -1.00
N LYS A 62 24.05 -4.22 -1.84
CA LYS A 62 24.80 -3.01 -2.19
C LYS A 62 23.91 -1.99 -2.90
N THR A 63 23.19 -2.41 -3.94
CA THR A 63 22.29 -1.53 -4.69
C THR A 63 21.13 -1.08 -3.81
N CYS A 64 20.54 -1.98 -3.01
CA CYS A 64 19.49 -1.61 -2.07
C CYS A 64 19.95 -0.55 -1.06
N ARG A 65 21.18 -0.65 -0.53
CA ARG A 65 21.73 0.35 0.41
C ARG A 65 21.86 1.74 -0.23
N GLU A 66 22.22 1.79 -1.51
CA GLU A 66 22.25 3.04 -2.27
C GLU A 66 20.84 3.57 -2.54
N GLU A 67 19.90 2.71 -2.93
CA GLU A 67 18.49 3.08 -3.12
C GLU A 67 17.86 3.61 -1.80
N PHE A 68 18.25 3.09 -0.64
CA PHE A 68 17.76 3.51 0.68
C PHE A 68 18.24 4.89 1.14
N LYS A 69 19.07 5.57 0.36
CA LYS A 69 19.34 7.00 0.53
C LYS A 69 18.20 7.88 0.01
N ASN A 70 17.26 7.30 -0.75
CA ASN A 70 16.10 8.02 -1.31
C ASN A 70 14.84 7.82 -0.42
N PRO A 71 14.24 8.91 0.11
CA PRO A 71 13.05 8.81 0.97
C PRO A 71 11.82 8.26 0.23
N ALA A 72 11.73 8.41 -1.10
CA ALA A 72 10.66 7.77 -1.88
C ALA A 72 10.73 6.25 -1.77
N VAL A 73 11.95 5.70 -1.92
CA VAL A 73 12.18 4.25 -1.92
C VAL A 73 11.97 3.67 -0.53
N VAL A 74 12.53 4.28 0.50
CA VAL A 74 12.38 3.80 1.89
C VAL A 74 10.92 3.90 2.34
N GLY A 75 10.21 4.96 1.97
CA GLY A 75 8.79 5.05 2.31
C GLY A 75 7.95 3.96 1.63
N ILE A 76 8.27 3.65 0.38
CA ILE A 76 7.63 2.55 -0.36
C ILE A 76 8.05 1.16 0.18
N LEU A 77 9.26 1.01 0.73
CA LEU A 77 9.72 -0.24 1.34
C LEU A 77 8.77 -0.73 2.45
N CYS A 78 8.12 0.19 3.18
CA CYS A 78 7.10 -0.12 4.18
C CYS A 78 5.90 -0.91 3.61
N THR A 79 5.67 -0.88 2.29
CA THR A 79 4.61 -1.70 1.68
C THR A 79 4.90 -3.20 1.74
N ILE A 80 6.17 -3.61 1.92
CA ILE A 80 6.51 -5.03 2.17
C ILE A 80 5.92 -5.52 3.50
N PRO A 81 6.27 -4.98 4.68
CA PRO A 81 5.68 -5.44 5.93
C PRO A 81 4.15 -5.25 5.98
N MET A 82 3.61 -4.19 5.39
CA MET A 82 2.15 -4.03 5.24
C MET A 82 1.53 -5.17 4.44
N GLY A 83 2.11 -5.51 3.29
CA GLY A 83 1.54 -6.53 2.41
C GLY A 83 1.73 -7.95 2.97
N VAL A 84 2.86 -8.23 3.62
CA VAL A 84 3.07 -9.49 4.34
C VAL A 84 2.07 -9.62 5.48
N SER A 85 1.80 -8.52 6.22
CA SER A 85 0.75 -8.49 7.25
C SER A 85 -0.61 -8.91 6.69
N ILE A 86 -0.99 -8.38 5.54
CA ILE A 86 -2.23 -8.78 4.85
C ILE A 86 -2.16 -10.25 4.39
N LEU A 87 -1.04 -10.71 3.84
CA LEU A 87 -0.86 -12.11 3.43
C LEU A 87 -0.99 -13.11 4.59
N THR A 88 -0.70 -12.70 5.83
CA THR A 88 -0.92 -13.57 6.98
C THR A 88 -2.38 -13.99 7.16
N THR A 89 -3.34 -13.17 6.69
CA THR A 89 -4.78 -13.51 6.67
C THR A 89 -5.11 -14.66 5.72
N TYR A 90 -4.27 -14.93 4.73
CA TYR A 90 -4.43 -16.05 3.79
C TYR A 90 -3.93 -17.35 4.38
N THR A 91 -2.87 -17.28 5.19
CA THR A 91 -2.22 -18.45 5.77
C THR A 91 -2.80 -18.83 7.14
N LYS A 92 -3.50 -17.92 7.83
CA LYS A 92 -4.11 -18.17 9.15
C LYS A 92 -4.93 -19.47 9.21
N PRO A 93 -5.81 -19.81 8.24
CA PRO A 93 -6.60 -21.04 8.32
C PRO A 93 -5.77 -22.34 8.37
N VAL A 94 -4.52 -22.29 7.90
CA VAL A 94 -3.62 -23.45 7.83
C VAL A 94 -2.57 -23.40 8.95
N LEU A 95 -2.01 -22.22 9.24
CA LEU A 95 -0.85 -22.04 10.14
C LEU A 95 -1.07 -20.88 11.14
N PRO A 96 -2.09 -20.91 12.01
CA PRO A 96 -2.55 -19.74 12.77
C PRO A 96 -1.46 -19.10 13.65
N ASN A 97 -0.70 -19.90 14.41
CA ASN A 97 0.36 -19.39 15.30
C ASN A 97 1.52 -18.77 14.51
N ILE A 98 1.88 -19.37 13.37
CA ILE A 98 2.95 -18.87 12.49
C ILE A 98 2.49 -17.58 11.82
N SER A 99 1.27 -17.53 11.32
CA SER A 99 0.68 -16.32 10.71
C SER A 99 0.64 -15.16 11.71
N PHE A 100 0.26 -15.41 12.97
CA PHE A 100 0.30 -14.41 14.03
C PHE A 100 1.72 -13.93 14.34
N ALA A 101 2.68 -14.85 14.49
CA ALA A 101 4.08 -14.50 14.76
C ALA A 101 4.68 -13.66 13.61
N ILE A 102 4.39 -14.03 12.36
CA ILE A 102 4.80 -13.25 11.17
C ILE A 102 4.16 -11.86 11.21
N TRP A 103 2.87 -11.75 11.54
CA TRP A 103 2.19 -10.47 11.61
C TRP A 103 2.85 -9.53 12.64
N ILE A 104 3.12 -10.02 13.85
CA ILE A 104 3.84 -9.24 14.88
C ILE A 104 5.25 -8.87 14.40
N ALA A 105 5.99 -9.79 13.80
CA ALA A 105 7.31 -9.50 13.25
C ALA A 105 7.27 -8.40 12.18
N MET A 106 6.23 -8.37 11.34
CA MET A 106 6.07 -7.31 10.33
C MET A 106 5.76 -5.94 10.95
N LEU A 107 5.01 -5.88 12.05
CA LEU A 107 4.81 -4.63 12.79
C LEU A 107 6.14 -4.09 13.35
N VAL A 108 6.97 -4.96 13.92
CA VAL A 108 8.30 -4.61 14.42
C VAL A 108 9.22 -4.14 13.28
N ILE A 109 9.21 -4.82 12.15
CA ILE A 109 10.00 -4.42 10.96
C ILE A 109 9.54 -3.08 10.43
N HIS A 110 8.22 -2.84 10.30
CA HIS A 110 7.68 -1.56 9.86
C HIS A 110 8.11 -0.43 10.81
N PHE A 111 8.01 -0.66 12.12
CA PHE A 111 8.49 0.29 13.12
C PHE A 111 10.00 0.55 13.02
N GLY A 112 10.81 -0.48 12.78
CA GLY A 112 12.25 -0.33 12.52
C GLY A 112 12.55 0.54 11.30
N ILE A 113 11.82 0.34 10.19
CA ILE A 113 11.93 1.18 8.98
C ILE A 113 11.52 2.63 9.30
N MET A 114 10.46 2.82 10.09
CA MET A 114 10.00 4.14 10.53
C MET A 114 11.06 4.87 11.36
N VAL A 115 11.72 4.19 12.30
CA VAL A 115 12.81 4.77 13.10
C VAL A 115 13.99 5.17 12.21
N TYR A 116 14.39 4.30 11.27
CA TYR A 116 15.42 4.62 10.29
C TYR A 116 15.03 5.84 9.44
N PHE A 117 13.81 5.85 8.90
CA PHE A 117 13.29 6.94 8.08
C PHE A 117 13.27 8.27 8.84
N THR A 118 12.85 8.25 10.09
CA THR A 118 12.84 9.43 10.97
C THR A 118 14.25 10.00 11.14
N LYS A 119 15.22 9.14 11.46
CA LYS A 119 16.63 9.53 11.63
C LYS A 119 17.24 10.09 10.35
N ALA A 120 16.96 9.46 9.21
CA ALA A 120 17.56 9.80 7.93
C ALA A 120 16.92 11.04 7.28
N PHE A 121 15.60 11.24 7.43
CA PHE A 121 14.84 12.20 6.61
C PHE A 121 14.01 13.22 7.40
N MET A 122 13.65 12.97 8.66
CA MET A 122 12.82 13.90 9.44
C MET A 122 13.61 14.86 10.31
N PHE A 123 14.72 14.44 10.94
CA PHE A 123 15.47 15.36 11.83
C PHE A 123 16.08 16.55 11.08
N LYS A 124 16.36 16.41 9.79
CA LYS A 124 16.78 17.49 8.90
C LYS A 124 15.79 17.63 7.75
N LEU A 125 14.51 17.79 8.10
CA LEU A 125 13.43 17.86 7.13
C LEU A 125 13.63 19.03 6.16
N ASP A 126 13.76 18.71 4.88
CA ASP A 126 13.66 19.67 3.79
C ASP A 126 12.27 19.53 3.16
N ILE A 127 11.43 20.56 3.32
CA ILE A 127 10.07 20.55 2.78
C ILE A 127 10.04 20.24 1.29
N LYS A 128 11.07 20.63 0.52
CA LYS A 128 11.16 20.37 -0.92
C LYS A 128 11.38 18.89 -1.24
N LYS A 129 11.83 18.09 -0.27
CA LYS A 129 12.04 16.64 -0.40
C LYS A 129 10.91 15.81 0.23
N VAL A 130 9.92 16.45 0.83
CA VAL A 130 8.72 15.75 1.34
C VAL A 130 7.95 15.15 0.17
N LEU A 131 7.50 13.91 0.35
CA LEU A 131 6.82 13.12 -0.68
C LEU A 131 5.60 12.43 -0.08
N PRO A 132 4.59 12.06 -0.91
CA PRO A 132 3.45 11.28 -0.43
C PRO A 132 3.83 9.94 0.23
N SER A 133 5.00 9.38 -0.07
CA SER A 133 5.53 8.15 0.56
C SER A 133 5.70 8.25 2.08
N TYR A 134 5.75 9.47 2.64
CA TYR A 134 5.82 9.68 4.09
C TYR A 134 4.54 9.18 4.77
N PHE A 135 3.38 9.25 4.11
CA PHE A 135 2.15 8.63 4.63
C PHE A 135 2.30 7.12 4.80
N ILE A 136 2.98 6.43 3.89
CA ILE A 136 3.19 4.98 4.00
C ILE A 136 4.01 4.65 5.25
N VAL A 137 5.02 5.46 5.55
CA VAL A 137 5.87 5.25 6.73
C VAL A 137 5.07 5.34 8.01
N TYR A 138 4.36 6.46 8.22
CA TYR A 138 3.74 6.76 9.52
C TYR A 138 2.28 6.31 9.62
N VAL A 139 1.50 6.40 8.54
CA VAL A 139 0.09 5.98 8.54
C VAL A 139 -0.05 4.52 8.09
N GLY A 140 0.89 3.99 7.30
CA GLY A 140 0.81 2.63 6.78
C GLY A 140 0.81 1.54 7.86
N ILE A 141 1.33 1.82 9.06
CA ILE A 141 1.30 0.90 10.21
C ILE A 141 -0.15 0.57 10.64
N THR A 142 -1.13 1.42 10.31
CA THR A 142 -2.57 1.19 10.51
C THR A 142 -3.08 -0.02 9.72
N VAL A 143 -2.35 -0.56 8.74
CA VAL A 143 -2.66 -1.89 8.17
C VAL A 143 -2.74 -2.96 9.26
N GLY A 144 -1.94 -2.83 10.33
CA GLY A 144 -2.04 -3.70 11.48
C GLY A 144 -3.42 -3.64 12.15
N SER A 145 -4.08 -2.48 12.24
CA SER A 145 -5.43 -2.41 12.81
C SER A 145 -6.49 -3.05 11.91
N VAL A 146 -6.27 -3.09 10.59
CA VAL A 146 -7.15 -3.84 9.67
C VAL A 146 -7.01 -5.35 9.87
N VAL A 147 -5.81 -5.82 10.21
CA VAL A 147 -5.49 -7.24 10.39
C VAL A 147 -5.76 -7.74 11.81
N ALA A 148 -5.62 -6.90 12.84
CA ALA A 148 -5.69 -7.25 14.25
C ALA A 148 -6.90 -8.12 14.66
N PRO A 149 -8.14 -7.86 14.18
CA PRO A 149 -9.31 -8.70 14.52
C PRO A 149 -9.17 -10.14 14.01
N THR A 150 -8.39 -10.34 12.94
CA THR A 150 -8.06 -11.69 12.43
C THR A 150 -7.37 -12.52 13.51
N TYR A 151 -6.70 -11.90 14.47
CA TYR A 151 -6.01 -12.59 15.57
C TYR A 151 -6.60 -12.30 16.95
N GLY A 152 -7.74 -11.61 17.04
CA GLY A 152 -8.32 -11.17 18.30
C GLY A 152 -7.46 -10.13 19.05
N ALA A 153 -6.49 -9.51 18.37
CA ALA A 153 -5.53 -8.59 18.98
C ALA A 153 -6.03 -7.13 18.96
N TYR A 154 -7.27 -6.91 19.41
CA TYR A 154 -7.97 -5.63 19.27
C TYR A 154 -7.22 -4.45 19.89
N GLU A 155 -6.63 -4.61 21.08
CA GLU A 155 -5.86 -3.55 21.75
C GLU A 155 -4.66 -3.09 20.91
N ILE A 156 -3.94 -4.02 20.29
CA ILE A 156 -2.85 -3.71 19.36
C ILE A 156 -3.42 -2.96 18.16
N GLY A 157 -4.54 -3.42 17.60
CA GLY A 157 -5.22 -2.76 16.50
C GLY A 157 -5.61 -1.31 16.81
N GLN A 158 -6.19 -1.06 17.98
CA GLN A 158 -6.61 0.26 18.42
C GLN A 158 -5.41 1.20 18.64
N ALA A 159 -4.32 0.72 19.24
CA ALA A 159 -3.10 1.51 19.42
C ALA A 159 -2.47 1.91 18.08
N LEU A 160 -2.41 0.99 17.12
CA LEU A 160 -1.92 1.25 15.76
C LEU A 160 -2.82 2.23 15.01
N PHE A 161 -4.14 2.12 15.17
CA PHE A 161 -5.10 3.06 14.61
C PHE A 161 -4.84 4.48 15.13
N TRP A 162 -4.76 4.68 16.46
CA TRP A 162 -4.57 6.01 17.03
C TRP A 162 -3.25 6.63 16.60
N PHE A 163 -2.16 5.84 16.59
CA PHE A 163 -0.87 6.31 16.09
C PHE A 163 -0.96 6.78 14.63
N GLY A 164 -1.57 5.97 13.76
CA GLY A 164 -1.67 6.32 12.35
C GLY A 164 -2.63 7.48 12.08
N PHE A 165 -3.74 7.58 12.81
CA PHE A 165 -4.70 8.68 12.70
C PHE A 165 -4.06 10.01 13.12
N ILE A 166 -3.36 10.05 14.26
CA ILE A 166 -2.64 11.25 14.71
C ILE A 166 -1.54 11.61 13.69
N SER A 167 -0.77 10.62 13.23
CA SER A 167 0.26 10.83 12.21
C SER A 167 -0.32 11.37 10.90
N TYR A 168 -1.49 10.91 10.50
CA TYR A 168 -2.19 11.40 9.31
C TYR A 168 -2.54 12.88 9.45
N LEU A 169 -3.16 13.28 10.56
CA LEU A 169 -3.52 14.68 10.81
C LEU A 169 -2.30 15.61 10.82
N VAL A 170 -1.16 15.15 11.36
CA VAL A 170 0.09 15.93 11.38
C VAL A 170 0.73 16.03 9.99
N LEU A 171 0.76 14.93 9.23
CA LEU A 171 1.45 14.88 7.93
C LEU A 171 0.63 15.46 6.77
N LEU A 172 -0.70 15.43 6.87
CA LEU A 172 -1.58 15.92 5.82
C LEU A 172 -1.26 17.37 5.39
N PRO A 173 -1.20 18.37 6.29
CA PRO A 173 -0.89 19.75 5.87
C PRO A 173 0.50 19.86 5.25
N LEU A 174 1.49 19.16 5.79
CA LEU A 174 2.88 19.18 5.32
C LEU A 174 3.00 18.66 3.88
N ILE A 175 2.47 17.46 3.63
CA ILE A 175 2.57 16.79 2.34
C ILE A 175 1.66 17.48 1.32
N PHE A 176 0.47 17.94 1.73
CA PHE A 176 -0.43 18.70 0.86
C PHE A 176 0.21 20.01 0.41
N TYR A 177 0.80 20.79 1.33
CA TYR A 177 1.52 22.03 0.98
C TYR A 177 2.61 21.78 -0.06
N ARG A 178 3.43 20.74 0.14
CA ARG A 178 4.49 20.38 -0.81
C ARG A 178 3.95 19.93 -2.17
N ALA A 179 2.86 19.18 -2.22
CA ALA A 179 2.29 18.67 -3.47
C ALA A 179 1.54 19.75 -4.26
N ALA A 180 0.66 20.51 -3.59
CA ALA A 180 -0.27 21.43 -4.23
C ALA A 180 0.32 22.84 -4.45
N VAL A 181 1.15 23.32 -3.53
CA VAL A 181 1.68 24.70 -3.55
C VAL A 181 3.04 24.77 -4.21
N LEU A 182 4.00 23.94 -3.80
CA LEU A 182 5.36 23.98 -4.34
C LEU A 182 5.49 23.33 -5.74
N ARG A 183 4.53 22.48 -6.13
CA ARG A 183 4.34 21.88 -7.48
C ARG A 183 5.60 21.33 -8.18
N SER A 184 6.59 20.88 -7.42
CA SER A 184 7.89 20.44 -7.94
C SER A 184 8.11 18.92 -7.77
N VAL A 185 7.08 18.10 -7.97
CA VAL A 185 7.24 16.64 -7.92
C VAL A 185 7.88 16.18 -9.24
N PRO A 186 9.06 15.54 -9.22
CA PRO A 186 9.70 15.01 -10.42
C PRO A 186 8.75 14.07 -11.17
N GLU A 187 8.76 14.09 -12.50
CA GLU A 187 7.84 13.28 -13.33
C GLU A 187 7.78 11.80 -12.92
N PRO A 188 8.91 11.10 -12.64
CA PRO A 188 8.88 9.70 -12.21
C PRO A 188 8.17 9.47 -10.87
N LEU A 189 7.98 10.49 -10.05
CA LEU A 189 7.31 10.43 -8.75
C LEU A 189 5.86 10.93 -8.81
N VAL A 190 5.41 11.50 -9.93
CA VAL A 190 4.02 11.98 -10.07
C VAL A 190 2.99 10.89 -9.76
N PRO A 191 3.14 9.61 -10.15
CA PRO A 191 2.20 8.56 -9.77
C PRO A 191 2.01 8.38 -8.26
N THR A 192 3.00 8.76 -7.44
CA THR A 192 2.91 8.67 -5.97
C THR A 192 1.85 9.59 -5.37
N ILE A 193 1.33 10.57 -6.13
CA ILE A 193 0.19 11.39 -5.70
C ILE A 193 -1.05 10.53 -5.40
N ALA A 194 -1.20 9.36 -6.03
CA ALA A 194 -2.29 8.44 -5.69
C ALA A 194 -2.28 7.95 -4.23
N ILE A 195 -1.13 8.03 -3.53
CA ILE A 195 -1.03 7.69 -2.11
C ILE A 195 -1.97 8.56 -1.25
N PHE A 196 -2.32 9.77 -1.67
CA PHE A 196 -3.26 10.63 -0.92
C PHE A 196 -4.63 9.98 -0.67
N ALA A 197 -5.07 9.03 -1.50
CA ALA A 197 -6.34 8.31 -1.30
C ALA A 197 -6.29 7.29 -0.14
N ALA A 198 -5.11 6.86 0.28
CA ALA A 198 -4.96 5.77 1.25
C ALA A 198 -5.19 6.15 2.72
N PRO A 199 -4.63 7.24 3.28
CA PRO A 199 -4.57 7.45 4.74
C PRO A 199 -5.93 7.46 5.43
N ALA A 200 -6.88 8.27 4.95
CA ALA A 200 -8.21 8.37 5.53
C ALA A 200 -8.98 7.04 5.40
N SER A 201 -8.94 6.43 4.21
CA SER A 201 -9.53 5.12 3.93
C SER A 201 -8.97 4.02 4.83
N LEU A 202 -7.65 3.99 5.03
CA LEU A 202 -6.97 3.01 5.87
C LEU A 202 -7.32 3.20 7.34
N CYS A 203 -7.37 4.45 7.82
CA CYS A 203 -7.84 4.76 9.17
C CYS A 203 -9.29 4.33 9.34
N LEU A 204 -10.18 4.64 8.39
CA LEU A 204 -11.59 4.25 8.41
C LEU A 204 -11.76 2.73 8.48
N ALA A 205 -11.12 2.00 7.58
CA ALA A 205 -11.15 0.54 7.56
C ALA A 205 -10.56 -0.06 8.85
N GLY A 206 -9.53 0.58 9.42
CA GLY A 206 -8.94 0.20 10.69
C GLY A 206 -9.88 0.40 11.87
N TYR A 207 -10.57 1.54 11.92
CA TYR A 207 -11.53 1.90 12.96
C TYR A 207 -12.72 0.95 12.97
N LEU A 208 -13.39 0.79 11.82
CA LEU A 208 -14.56 -0.09 11.64
C LEU A 208 -14.27 -1.58 11.89
N LYS A 209 -13.01 -1.98 12.01
CA LYS A 209 -12.61 -3.37 12.24
C LYS A 209 -12.11 -3.63 13.65
N SER A 210 -11.38 -2.68 14.24
CA SER A 210 -10.71 -2.88 15.54
C SER A 210 -11.47 -2.35 16.75
N PHE A 211 -12.58 -1.64 16.54
CA PHE A 211 -13.39 -1.05 17.61
C PHE A 211 -14.76 -1.70 17.65
N GLU A 212 -15.25 -2.04 18.85
CA GLU A 212 -16.56 -2.66 19.05
C GLU A 212 -17.69 -1.62 19.21
N SER A 213 -17.33 -0.41 19.63
CA SER A 213 -18.26 0.71 19.83
C SER A 213 -17.85 1.89 18.95
N GLU A 214 -18.14 1.80 17.65
CA GLU A 214 -17.79 2.87 16.73
C GLU A 214 -18.71 4.08 16.94
N THR A 215 -18.11 5.26 16.97
CA THR A 215 -18.85 6.51 17.07
C THR A 215 -19.17 7.04 15.67
N MET A 216 -20.44 7.37 15.44
CA MET A 216 -20.92 7.92 14.15
C MET A 216 -20.08 9.11 13.67
N TRP A 217 -19.65 9.98 14.59
CA TRP A 217 -18.83 11.14 14.26
C TRP A 217 -17.46 10.76 13.67
N VAL A 218 -16.75 9.80 14.27
CA VAL A 218 -15.43 9.37 13.76
C VAL A 218 -15.57 8.71 12.39
N VAL A 219 -16.58 7.86 12.22
CA VAL A 219 -16.89 7.23 10.92
C VAL A 219 -17.19 8.29 9.86
N ALA A 220 -18.06 9.26 10.17
CA ALA A 220 -18.44 10.31 9.23
C ALA A 220 -17.24 11.18 8.80
N VAL A 221 -16.40 11.63 9.75
CA VAL A 221 -15.22 12.44 9.45
C VAL A 221 -14.23 11.68 8.57
N LEU A 222 -13.89 10.44 8.95
CA LEU A 222 -12.97 9.61 8.19
C LEU A 222 -13.52 9.24 6.80
N PHE A 223 -14.82 9.00 6.69
CA PHE A 223 -15.48 8.73 5.41
C PHE A 223 -15.47 9.94 4.49
N VAL A 224 -15.81 11.13 4.97
CA VAL A 224 -15.72 12.36 4.18
C VAL A 224 -14.29 12.61 3.70
N LEU A 225 -13.30 12.49 4.59
CA LEU A 225 -11.88 12.63 4.22
C LEU A 225 -11.44 11.58 3.18
N SER A 226 -11.92 10.35 3.32
CA SER A 226 -11.68 9.25 2.36
C SER A 226 -12.22 9.62 0.98
N ILE A 227 -13.49 9.99 0.88
CA ILE A 227 -14.14 10.30 -0.40
C ILE A 227 -13.52 11.53 -1.06
N VAL A 228 -13.27 12.61 -0.31
CA VAL A 228 -12.62 13.82 -0.84
C VAL A 228 -11.24 13.49 -1.41
N SER A 229 -10.44 12.71 -0.68
CA SER A 229 -9.09 12.32 -1.10
C SER A 229 -9.13 11.39 -2.32
N TYR A 230 -10.05 10.43 -2.34
CA TYR A 230 -10.26 9.52 -3.46
C TYR A 230 -10.66 10.27 -4.74
N VAL A 231 -11.68 11.11 -4.67
CA VAL A 231 -12.17 11.91 -5.80
C VAL A 231 -11.05 12.81 -6.33
N ALA A 232 -10.29 13.49 -5.46
CA ALA A 232 -9.16 14.31 -5.89
C ALA A 232 -8.11 13.50 -6.67
N VAL A 233 -7.79 12.28 -6.21
CA VAL A 233 -6.86 11.38 -6.90
C VAL A 233 -7.43 10.89 -8.24
N ILE A 234 -8.71 10.51 -8.30
CA ILE A 234 -9.35 10.06 -9.54
C ILE A 234 -9.42 11.18 -10.57
N LEU A 235 -9.74 12.42 -10.18
CA LEU A 235 -9.72 13.57 -11.07
C LEU A 235 -8.32 13.87 -11.62
N TYR A 236 -7.28 13.60 -10.84
CA TYR A 236 -5.88 13.76 -11.28
C TYR A 236 -5.34 12.54 -12.06
N MET A 237 -6.00 11.38 -11.96
CA MET A 237 -5.59 10.11 -12.56
C MET A 237 -5.32 10.18 -14.07
N PRO A 238 -6.17 10.83 -14.91
CA PRO A 238 -5.91 10.92 -16.35
C PRO A 238 -4.56 11.56 -16.68
N LYS A 239 -4.13 12.56 -15.90
CA LYS A 239 -2.82 13.19 -16.09
C LYS A 239 -1.68 12.22 -15.74
N MET A 240 -1.85 11.43 -14.68
CA MET A 240 -0.84 10.45 -14.26
C MET A 240 -0.73 9.29 -15.26
N LEU A 241 -1.85 8.82 -15.82
CA LEU A 241 -1.91 7.70 -16.76
C LEU A 241 -1.37 8.05 -18.17
N ARG A 242 -1.35 9.34 -18.54
CA ARG A 242 -0.73 9.81 -19.80
C ARG A 242 0.80 9.77 -19.78
N LEU A 243 1.43 9.65 -18.61
CA LEU A 243 2.88 9.55 -18.49
C LEU A 243 3.37 8.19 -19.02
N LYS A 244 4.66 8.12 -19.35
CA LYS A 244 5.30 6.82 -19.57
C LYS A 244 5.25 5.99 -18.29
N PHE A 245 5.33 4.67 -18.43
CA PHE A 245 5.31 3.80 -17.26
C PHE A 245 6.55 4.03 -16.40
N TYR A 246 6.29 4.26 -15.11
CA TYR A 246 7.29 4.30 -14.06
C TYR A 246 6.94 3.25 -13.00
N PRO A 247 7.93 2.63 -12.33
CA PRO A 247 7.64 1.73 -11.22
C PRO A 247 6.78 2.34 -10.10
N SER A 248 6.82 3.67 -9.94
CA SER A 248 5.95 4.41 -9.03
C SER A 248 4.45 4.27 -9.34
N CYS A 249 4.05 3.81 -10.53
CA CYS A 249 2.67 3.47 -10.86
C CYS A 249 2.08 2.39 -9.95
N SER A 250 2.89 1.63 -9.21
CA SER A 250 2.41 0.79 -8.11
C SER A 250 1.58 1.55 -7.07
N ALA A 251 1.78 2.87 -6.95
CA ALA A 251 0.98 3.73 -6.08
C ALA A 251 -0.51 3.81 -6.48
N PHE A 252 -0.90 3.37 -7.68
CA PHE A 252 -2.31 3.31 -8.10
C PHE A 252 -3.07 2.14 -7.49
N THR A 253 -2.38 1.20 -6.84
CA THR A 253 -2.96 -0.08 -6.43
C THR A 253 -3.59 0.00 -5.04
N PHE A 254 -2.82 -0.22 -3.98
CA PHE A 254 -3.30 -0.25 -2.60
C PHE A 254 -4.19 0.94 -2.23
N PRO A 255 -3.87 2.21 -2.56
CA PRO A 255 -4.74 3.33 -2.22
C PRO A 255 -6.17 3.22 -2.74
N LEU A 256 -6.38 2.74 -3.97
CA LEU A 256 -7.73 2.58 -4.50
C LEU A 256 -8.44 1.35 -3.92
N VAL A 257 -7.69 0.27 -3.66
CA VAL A 257 -8.25 -0.92 -3.00
C VAL A 257 -8.71 -0.61 -1.58
N ILE A 258 -7.89 0.10 -0.79
CA ILE A 258 -8.26 0.41 0.60
C ILE A 258 -9.42 1.41 0.67
N SER A 259 -9.54 2.34 -0.29
CA SER A 259 -10.74 3.19 -0.45
C SER A 259 -11.99 2.34 -0.66
N ALA A 260 -11.96 1.42 -1.64
CA ALA A 260 -13.07 0.52 -1.91
C ALA A 260 -13.47 -0.34 -0.69
N ILE A 261 -12.47 -0.90 0.02
CA ILE A 261 -12.69 -1.65 1.26
C ILE A 261 -13.35 -0.77 2.32
N ALA A 262 -12.89 0.46 2.50
CA ALA A 262 -13.39 1.38 3.52
C ALA A 262 -14.82 1.84 3.22
N THR A 263 -15.13 2.18 1.96
CA THR A 263 -16.47 2.57 1.52
C THR A 263 -17.45 1.41 1.69
N ASN A 264 -17.07 0.19 1.28
CA ASN A 264 -17.91 -0.99 1.49
C ASN A 264 -18.13 -1.30 2.98
N ALA A 265 -17.07 -1.22 3.79
CA ALA A 265 -17.18 -1.41 5.25
C ALA A 265 -18.08 -0.36 5.90
N THR A 266 -18.05 0.89 5.42
CA THR A 266 -18.92 1.97 5.91
C THR A 266 -20.38 1.68 5.59
N TYR A 267 -20.69 1.23 4.37
CA TYR A 267 -22.05 0.81 4.02
C TYR A 267 -22.54 -0.34 4.90
N SER A 268 -21.73 -1.39 5.08
CA SER A 268 -22.08 -2.52 5.95
C SER A 268 -22.32 -2.08 7.39
N TRP A 269 -21.47 -1.20 7.92
CA TRP A 269 -21.63 -0.65 9.27
C TRP A 269 -22.90 0.20 9.40
N LEU A 270 -23.22 1.07 8.44
CA LEU A 270 -24.47 1.85 8.46
C LEU A 270 -25.71 0.94 8.50
N GLN A 271 -25.68 -0.17 7.77
CA GLN A 271 -26.77 -1.16 7.81
C GLN A 271 -26.92 -1.81 9.20
N THR A 272 -25.83 -2.06 9.95
CA THR A 272 -25.95 -2.55 11.33
C THR A 272 -26.54 -1.50 12.28
N GLN A 273 -26.44 -0.22 11.94
CA GLN A 273 -27.07 0.89 12.65
C GLN A 273 -28.52 1.14 12.20
N GLY A 274 -29.08 0.34 11.28
CA GLY A 274 -30.42 0.54 10.72
C GLY A 274 -30.53 1.71 9.75
N ILE A 275 -29.40 2.20 9.23
CA ILE A 275 -29.33 3.31 8.27
C ILE A 275 -29.01 2.74 6.89
N ASP A 276 -29.94 2.90 5.96
CA ASP A 276 -29.73 2.47 4.57
C ASP A 276 -29.46 3.68 3.66
N ILE A 277 -28.27 3.70 3.04
CA ILE A 277 -27.86 4.72 2.07
C ILE A 277 -27.29 4.00 0.83
N PRO A 278 -28.15 3.56 -0.11
CA PRO A 278 -27.74 2.75 -1.26
C PRO A 278 -26.66 3.39 -2.15
N VAL A 279 -26.60 4.73 -2.17
CA VAL A 279 -25.56 5.47 -2.91
C VAL A 279 -24.14 5.07 -2.47
N ILE A 280 -23.93 4.79 -1.18
CA ILE A 280 -22.61 4.35 -0.67
C ILE A 280 -22.27 2.96 -1.21
N GLN A 281 -23.25 2.07 -1.37
CA GLN A 281 -23.05 0.74 -1.96
C GLN A 281 -22.66 0.84 -3.44
N TYR A 282 -23.37 1.66 -4.22
CA TYR A 282 -23.02 1.88 -5.63
C TYR A 282 -21.64 2.51 -5.79
N LEU A 283 -21.28 3.44 -4.89
CA LEU A 283 -19.94 4.01 -4.84
C LEU A 283 -18.89 2.93 -4.53
N ALA A 284 -19.12 2.06 -3.55
CA ALA A 284 -18.23 0.95 -3.24
C ALA A 284 -18.00 0.04 -4.46
N TYR A 285 -19.06 -0.31 -5.20
CA TYR A 285 -18.93 -1.12 -6.43
C TYR A 285 -18.12 -0.41 -7.52
N LEU A 286 -18.34 0.90 -7.71
CA LEU A 286 -17.54 1.69 -8.64
C LEU A 286 -16.05 1.70 -8.23
N GLU A 287 -15.76 1.93 -6.96
CA GLU A 287 -14.39 1.93 -6.44
C GLU A 287 -13.71 0.57 -6.59
N ILE A 288 -14.43 -0.54 -6.34
CA ILE A 288 -13.96 -1.92 -6.56
C ILE A 288 -13.57 -2.12 -8.03
N ILE A 289 -14.45 -1.77 -8.98
CA ILE A 289 -14.20 -1.94 -10.42
C ILE A 289 -12.95 -1.15 -10.82
N LEU A 290 -12.86 0.12 -10.41
CA LEU A 290 -11.71 0.98 -10.72
C LEU A 290 -10.41 0.44 -10.12
N ALA A 291 -10.44 -0.06 -8.88
CA ALA A 291 -9.27 -0.65 -8.23
C ALA A 291 -8.77 -1.90 -8.97
N LEU A 292 -9.68 -2.80 -9.38
CA LEU A 292 -9.33 -4.01 -10.15
C LEU A 292 -8.75 -3.67 -11.52
N LEU A 293 -9.34 -2.68 -12.21
CA LEU A 293 -8.83 -2.20 -13.50
C LEU A 293 -7.41 -1.65 -13.37
N LEU A 294 -7.13 -0.81 -12.37
CA LEU A 294 -5.80 -0.24 -12.20
C LEU A 294 -4.76 -1.24 -11.70
N ILE A 295 -5.13 -2.20 -10.86
CA ILE A 295 -4.23 -3.32 -10.50
C ILE A 295 -3.84 -4.11 -11.74
N THR A 296 -4.82 -4.47 -12.56
CA THR A 296 -4.60 -5.23 -13.79
C THR A 296 -3.71 -4.43 -14.76
N PHE A 297 -3.98 -3.13 -14.93
CA PHE A 297 -3.15 -2.23 -15.72
C PHE A 297 -1.70 -2.21 -15.21
N VAL A 298 -1.47 -1.99 -13.92
CA VAL A 298 -0.11 -1.93 -13.33
C VAL A 298 0.60 -3.27 -13.50
N LEU A 299 -0.09 -4.39 -13.24
CA LEU A 299 0.44 -5.74 -13.42
C LEU A 299 0.90 -5.97 -14.86
N VAL A 300 0.05 -5.68 -15.84
CA VAL A 300 0.37 -5.82 -17.28
C VAL A 300 1.56 -4.94 -17.68
N ARG A 301 1.62 -3.70 -17.17
CA ARG A 301 2.75 -2.79 -17.48
C ARG A 301 4.06 -3.26 -16.87
N TYR A 302 4.04 -3.84 -15.67
CA TYR A 302 5.23 -4.50 -15.10
C TYR A 302 5.65 -5.72 -15.90
N MET A 303 4.72 -6.59 -16.29
CA MET A 303 5.03 -7.73 -17.15
C MET A 303 5.68 -7.27 -18.47
N GLY A 304 5.15 -6.22 -19.11
CA GLY A 304 5.77 -5.63 -20.30
C GLY A 304 7.16 -5.05 -20.03
N HIS A 305 7.35 -4.40 -18.88
CA HIS A 305 8.65 -3.81 -18.50
C HIS A 305 9.73 -4.87 -18.29
N PHE A 306 9.41 -6.01 -17.66
CA PHE A 306 10.37 -7.06 -17.35
C PHE A 306 10.55 -8.09 -18.47
N PHE A 307 9.48 -8.46 -19.19
CA PHE A 307 9.51 -9.57 -20.15
C PHE A 307 9.65 -9.12 -21.61
N VAL A 308 9.27 -7.89 -21.97
CA VAL A 308 9.27 -7.44 -23.38
C VAL A 308 10.48 -6.58 -23.75
N LYS A 309 11.07 -5.82 -22.81
CA LYS A 309 12.34 -5.13 -23.06
C LYS A 309 13.52 -6.12 -22.96
N LYS A 310 13.85 -6.77 -24.09
CA LYS A 310 15.17 -7.37 -24.31
C LYS A 310 16.23 -6.32 -24.02
N ASP A 311 17.23 -6.66 -23.20
CA ASP A 311 18.45 -5.86 -23.05
C ASP A 311 18.94 -5.48 -24.47
N PRO A 312 19.29 -4.20 -24.74
CA PRO A 312 20.11 -3.91 -25.90
C PRO A 312 21.38 -4.76 -25.73
N ARG A 313 21.62 -5.68 -26.66
CA ARG A 313 22.87 -6.44 -26.70
C ARG A 313 24.00 -5.41 -26.62
N PRO A 314 25.00 -5.57 -25.73
CA PRO A 314 26.20 -4.76 -25.82
C PRO A 314 26.75 -4.96 -27.24
N ALA A 315 26.92 -3.84 -27.95
CA ALA A 315 27.60 -3.80 -29.24
C ALA A 315 29.08 -4.17 -29.06
#